data_AF-A0A2E7H7J4-F1
#
_entry.id   AF-A0A2E7H7J4-F1
#
_cell.length_a   1.000
_cell.length_b   1.000
_cell.length_c   1.000
_cell.angle_alpha   90.00
_cell.angle_beta   90.00
_cell.angle_gamma   90.00
#
_symmetry.space_group_name_H-M   'P 1'
#
loop_
_entity.id
_entity.type
_entity.pdbx_description
1 polymer ?
#
loop_
_entity_poly.entity_id
_entity_poly.type
_entity_poly.pdbx_seq_one_letter_code
_entity_poly.pdbx_strand_id
1 'polypeptide(L)'
;MLPRLFHAAFFPGLILPFLLIPSSRLSAQSYFLNGTAQSLGEDCYQLTTTQGNQNGTVWYSDLIDLSEPFDLNFTMNFGTFDATGADGMVFVLQDVGTNAIGQNGGALGFSGFNPSFGIEFDTWQNGEYGDLIQDHIGFVSNGSVDHAPPTGLGGPVTANVNGSNIEDGEDHTVRITWDPNMQIIAVYFDCELRLANQVDLINSIFSGQQYVYWGFTGSTGGSFNNQSVCLAPNIIATGPEALICQGGSVELNVIGAPNSDYYWEPATFLSDSTGATVICTPDSSTTYVVTYDGFCDTQIADTIHVEVAELQGNAVAIPSTVLTCLVEAIEIEGSSNFPDGIFYSWETLDGNIANSMGPNATVDAAGIYLLNLSNTDGSCTDSVQIQITENIEIFESVISASATTFTCAVDSISLTAAANTEAEFIWSGP
;
A
#
# COMPACT_ATOMS: atom_id res chain seq x y z
N MET A 1 -32.11 -8.78 77.17
CA MET A 1 -30.68 -8.69 76.78
C MET A 1 -30.60 -8.77 75.27
N LEU A 2 -30.48 -7.63 74.59
CA LEU A 2 -30.15 -7.54 73.16
C LEU A 2 -28.65 -7.28 73.02
N PRO A 3 -27.96 -7.82 72.00
CA PRO A 3 -26.73 -7.23 71.51
C PRO A 3 -27.01 -6.32 70.29
N ARG A 4 -26.22 -5.25 70.24
CA ARG A 4 -26.31 -4.09 69.34
C ARG A 4 -25.68 -4.36 67.97
N LEU A 5 -26.29 -3.79 66.93
CA LEU A 5 -25.67 -3.58 65.62
C LEU A 5 -24.52 -2.55 65.71
N PHE A 6 -23.40 -2.85 65.06
CA PHE A 6 -22.40 -1.86 64.65
C PHE A 6 -22.55 -1.62 63.15
N HIS A 7 -22.82 -0.37 62.76
CA HIS A 7 -22.65 0.13 61.39
C HIS A 7 -21.21 0.59 61.21
N ALA A 8 -20.53 0.09 60.18
CA ALA A 8 -19.24 0.63 59.71
C ALA A 8 -19.47 1.41 58.41
N ALA A 9 -18.84 2.58 58.35
CA ALA A 9 -19.00 3.57 57.29
C ALA A 9 -18.03 3.36 56.11
N PHE A 10 -18.46 3.90 54.97
CA PHE A 10 -17.86 4.10 53.66
C PHE A 10 -16.32 4.29 53.56
N PHE A 11 -15.75 3.71 52.49
CA PHE A 11 -14.72 4.34 51.65
C PHE A 11 -15.04 4.00 50.18
N PRO A 12 -15.33 4.97 49.29
CA PRO A 12 -15.37 4.72 47.86
C PRO A 12 -13.95 4.88 47.31
N GLY A 13 -13.40 3.79 46.77
CA GLY A 13 -12.14 3.81 46.05
C GLY A 13 -12.27 4.64 44.77
N LEU A 14 -11.38 5.61 44.60
CA LEU A 14 -11.22 6.39 43.38
C LEU A 14 -10.62 5.46 42.31
N ILE A 15 -11.45 5.01 41.36
CA ILE A 15 -10.97 4.28 40.18
C ILE A 15 -10.45 5.34 39.19
N LEU A 16 -9.13 5.43 39.05
CA LEU A 16 -8.51 6.15 37.93
C LEU A 16 -8.87 5.44 36.63
N PRO A 17 -9.40 6.12 35.60
CA PRO A 17 -9.51 5.51 34.28
C PRO A 17 -8.10 5.46 33.71
N PHE A 18 -7.58 4.24 33.53
CA PHE A 18 -6.37 4.02 32.74
C PHE A 18 -6.75 4.33 31.29
N LEU A 19 -6.28 5.48 30.78
CA LEU A 19 -6.46 5.84 29.38
C LEU A 19 -5.60 4.86 28.56
N LEU A 20 -6.27 3.90 27.91
CA LEU A 20 -5.64 3.04 26.91
C LEU A 20 -5.20 3.93 25.75
N ILE A 21 -3.90 4.23 25.71
CA ILE A 21 -3.25 4.80 24.54
C ILE A 21 -3.42 3.76 23.42
N PRO A 22 -3.92 4.15 22.23
CA PRO A 22 -3.91 3.23 21.10
C PRO A 22 -2.45 3.00 20.73
N SER A 23 -1.91 1.84 21.09
CA SER A 23 -0.69 1.33 20.48
C SER A 23 -0.92 1.30 18.97
N SER A 24 -0.06 1.97 18.22
CA SER A 24 0.06 1.78 16.78
C SER A 24 0.07 0.28 16.50
N ARG A 25 -0.86 -0.17 15.65
CA ARG A 25 -0.83 -1.55 15.18
C ARG A 25 0.37 -1.65 14.26
N LEU A 26 1.45 -2.27 14.74
CA LEU A 26 2.30 -3.07 13.86
C LEU A 26 1.34 -3.98 13.09
N SER A 27 1.25 -3.80 11.78
CA SER A 27 0.54 -4.73 10.93
C SER A 27 1.28 -6.06 11.05
N ALA A 28 0.76 -6.98 11.84
CA ALA A 28 1.28 -8.33 11.84
C ALA A 28 1.02 -8.91 10.45
N GLN A 29 2.10 -9.28 9.76
CA GLN A 29 2.06 -9.96 8.47
C GLN A 29 1.11 -11.16 8.58
N SER A 30 0.02 -11.18 7.79
CA SER A 30 -1.00 -12.22 7.91
C SER A 30 -0.94 -13.20 6.75
N TYR A 31 -0.64 -14.45 7.06
CA TYR A 31 -0.64 -15.55 6.11
C TYR A 31 -1.90 -16.41 6.28
N PHE A 32 -2.47 -16.85 5.17
CA PHE A 32 -3.62 -17.75 5.13
C PHE A 32 -3.18 -19.14 4.74
N LEU A 33 -3.28 -20.08 5.68
CA LEU A 33 -2.92 -21.47 5.49
C LEU A 33 -4.17 -22.30 5.16
N ASN A 34 -4.10 -23.12 4.11
CA ASN A 34 -5.17 -24.06 3.75
C ASN A 34 -4.64 -25.49 3.62
N GLY A 35 -5.56 -26.46 3.67
CA GLY A 35 -5.23 -27.87 3.51
C GLY A 35 -4.38 -28.39 4.67
N THR A 36 -3.26 -29.03 4.34
CA THR A 36 -2.30 -29.55 5.32
C THR A 36 -1.26 -28.54 5.78
N ALA A 37 -1.30 -27.30 5.26
CA ALA A 37 -0.29 -26.32 5.59
C ALA A 37 -0.32 -25.93 7.08
N GLN A 38 0.86 -25.86 7.70
CA GLN A 38 1.02 -25.43 9.09
C GLN A 38 2.21 -24.48 9.25
N SER A 39 2.07 -23.51 10.16
CA SER A 39 3.17 -22.62 10.52
C SER A 39 4.17 -23.34 11.42
N LEU A 40 5.45 -23.14 11.13
CA LEU A 40 6.58 -23.62 11.92
C LEU A 40 7.15 -22.52 12.84
N GLY A 41 6.63 -21.29 12.75
CA GLY A 41 7.21 -20.09 13.36
C GLY A 41 8.20 -19.38 12.42
N GLU A 42 8.58 -18.14 12.74
CA GLU A 42 9.63 -17.38 12.01
C GLU A 42 9.40 -17.31 10.49
N ASP A 43 8.15 -17.09 10.06
CA ASP A 43 7.71 -17.07 8.65
C ASP A 43 8.05 -18.33 7.84
N CYS A 44 8.21 -19.46 8.53
CA CYS A 44 8.30 -20.80 7.95
C CYS A 44 6.96 -21.54 7.96
N TYR A 45 6.70 -22.27 6.87
CA TYR A 45 5.46 -23.00 6.63
C TYR A 45 5.77 -24.38 6.04
N GLN A 46 5.26 -25.43 6.68
CA GLN A 46 5.19 -26.75 6.08
C GLN A 46 3.92 -26.82 5.23
N LEU A 47 4.02 -27.25 3.98
CA LEU A 47 2.88 -27.42 3.07
C LEU A 47 2.36 -28.87 3.10
N THR A 48 3.28 -29.85 3.11
CA THR A 48 2.96 -31.28 3.18
C THR A 48 3.87 -32.00 4.17
N THR A 49 3.42 -33.17 4.62
CA THR A 49 4.17 -34.08 5.49
C THR A 49 4.63 -35.30 4.69
N THR A 50 5.33 -36.24 5.34
CA THR A 50 5.67 -37.55 4.76
C THR A 50 4.46 -38.51 4.67
N GLN A 51 3.32 -38.02 4.17
CA GLN A 51 2.10 -38.77 3.90
C GLN A 51 1.60 -38.44 2.50
N GLY A 52 1.06 -39.45 1.81
CA GLY A 52 0.46 -39.27 0.48
C GLY A 52 -0.91 -38.59 0.50
N ASN A 53 -1.35 -38.13 -0.67
CA ASN A 53 -2.64 -37.47 -0.93
C ASN A 53 -2.88 -36.22 -0.07
N GLN A 54 -1.86 -35.37 0.08
CA GLN A 54 -1.95 -34.09 0.76
C GLN A 54 -1.85 -32.93 -0.23
N ASN A 55 -2.44 -31.80 0.13
CA ASN A 55 -2.20 -30.51 -0.49
C ASN A 55 -2.21 -29.43 0.60
N GLY A 56 -1.26 -28.52 0.54
CA GLY A 56 -1.18 -27.38 1.43
C GLY A 56 -0.91 -26.11 0.64
N THR A 57 -1.48 -25.00 1.10
CA THR A 57 -1.19 -23.68 0.53
C THR A 57 -0.92 -22.69 1.64
N VAL A 58 -0.05 -21.72 1.36
CA VAL A 58 0.10 -20.52 2.18
C VAL A 58 -0.02 -19.30 1.28
N TRP A 59 -0.93 -18.38 1.60
CA TRP A 59 -1.18 -17.16 0.84
C TRP A 59 -0.86 -15.93 1.66
N TYR A 60 -0.21 -14.97 1.04
CA TYR A 60 0.06 -13.67 1.63
C TYR A 60 -1.21 -12.80 1.66
N SER A 61 -1.38 -11.98 2.70
CA SER A 61 -2.54 -11.08 2.80
C SER A 61 -2.48 -9.89 1.88
N ASP A 62 -1.29 -9.34 1.65
CA ASP A 62 -1.13 -8.16 0.82
C ASP A 62 -0.94 -8.58 -0.64
N LEU A 63 -1.39 -7.73 -1.54
CA LEU A 63 -1.31 -8.00 -2.97
C LEU A 63 0.04 -7.51 -3.49
N ILE A 64 0.61 -8.22 -4.46
CA ILE A 64 1.70 -7.68 -5.28
C ILE A 64 1.08 -6.81 -6.37
N ASP A 65 1.62 -5.60 -6.56
CA ASP A 65 1.33 -4.75 -7.71
C ASP A 65 2.27 -5.10 -8.87
N LEU A 66 1.76 -5.75 -9.91
CA LEU A 66 2.55 -6.18 -11.06
C LEU A 66 3.00 -5.03 -11.97
N SER A 67 2.50 -3.80 -11.77
CA SER A 67 3.06 -2.63 -12.48
C SER A 67 4.41 -2.18 -11.92
N GLU A 68 4.77 -2.64 -10.73
CA GLU A 68 6.04 -2.36 -10.07
C GLU A 68 6.97 -3.59 -10.14
N PRO A 69 8.30 -3.40 -10.18
CA PRO A 69 9.23 -4.51 -10.09
C PRO A 69 9.17 -5.15 -8.69
N PHE A 70 9.46 -6.45 -8.62
CA PHE A 70 9.65 -7.14 -7.35
C PHE A 70 10.83 -8.09 -7.39
N ASP A 71 11.38 -8.37 -6.20
CA ASP A 71 12.51 -9.27 -5.97
C ASP A 71 12.26 -10.03 -4.66
N LEU A 72 11.89 -11.31 -4.77
CA LEU A 72 11.52 -12.15 -3.64
C LEU A 72 12.61 -13.17 -3.36
N ASN A 73 13.01 -13.29 -2.09
CA ASN A 73 13.94 -14.30 -1.60
C ASN A 73 13.28 -15.16 -0.53
N PHE A 74 13.46 -16.47 -0.62
CA PHE A 74 12.95 -17.45 0.35
C PHE A 74 13.73 -18.76 0.22
N THR A 75 13.58 -19.67 1.17
CA THR A 75 14.12 -21.03 1.07
C THR A 75 13.01 -22.05 0.90
N MET A 76 13.30 -23.12 0.16
CA MET A 76 12.41 -24.25 -0.04
C MET A 76 13.13 -25.55 0.33
N ASN A 77 12.44 -26.43 1.04
CA ASN A 77 12.91 -27.77 1.37
C ASN A 77 11.97 -28.78 0.75
N PHE A 78 12.51 -29.71 -0.02
CA PHE A 78 11.72 -30.73 -0.73
C PHE A 78 11.72 -32.08 0.00
N GLY A 79 12.32 -32.16 1.19
CA GLY A 79 12.38 -33.34 2.02
C GLY A 79 13.55 -34.27 1.67
N THR A 80 13.51 -35.52 2.13
CA THR A 80 14.68 -36.44 2.14
C THR A 80 14.43 -37.77 1.41
N PHE A 81 13.21 -38.02 0.97
CA PHE A 81 12.91 -39.22 0.20
C PHE A 81 13.19 -38.94 -1.27
N ASP A 82 14.23 -39.53 -1.83
CA ASP A 82 14.58 -39.37 -3.25
C ASP A 82 13.73 -40.33 -4.12
N ALA A 83 13.97 -41.64 -4.06
CA ALA A 83 13.28 -42.61 -4.92
C ALA A 83 11.74 -42.70 -4.79
N THR A 84 11.15 -42.12 -3.74
CA THR A 84 9.70 -42.08 -3.51
C THR A 84 9.22 -40.70 -3.02
N GLY A 85 10.03 -39.66 -3.20
CA GLY A 85 9.63 -38.29 -2.96
C GLY A 85 8.76 -37.78 -4.09
N ALA A 86 7.76 -36.97 -3.76
CA ALA A 86 6.84 -36.35 -4.71
C ALA A 86 5.95 -35.33 -3.99
N ASP A 87 5.19 -34.49 -4.68
CA ASP A 87 5.28 -34.23 -6.13
C ASP A 87 6.02 -32.93 -6.43
N GLY A 88 6.15 -32.05 -5.44
CA GLY A 88 6.84 -30.77 -5.56
C GLY A 88 6.01 -29.61 -5.04
N MET A 89 6.51 -28.41 -5.27
CA MET A 89 5.93 -27.16 -4.80
C MET A 89 5.86 -26.12 -5.92
N VAL A 90 5.01 -25.11 -5.78
CA VAL A 90 4.84 -24.03 -6.76
C VAL A 90 4.80 -22.69 -6.04
N PHE A 91 5.59 -21.72 -6.51
CA PHE A 91 5.34 -20.30 -6.22
C PHE A 91 4.24 -19.80 -7.15
N VAL A 92 3.21 -19.18 -6.61
CA VAL A 92 1.99 -18.85 -7.36
C VAL A 92 1.64 -17.38 -7.25
N LEU A 93 1.31 -16.76 -8.38
CA LEU A 93 0.55 -15.51 -8.50
C LEU A 93 -0.88 -15.85 -8.96
N GLN A 94 -1.91 -15.32 -8.31
CA GLN A 94 -3.31 -15.65 -8.61
C GLN A 94 -4.32 -14.58 -8.17
N ASP A 95 -5.54 -14.62 -8.69
CA ASP A 95 -6.67 -13.72 -8.31
C ASP A 95 -7.90 -14.45 -7.72
N VAL A 96 -7.81 -15.77 -7.54
CA VAL A 96 -8.82 -16.67 -6.98
C VAL A 96 -9.14 -16.36 -5.51
N GLY A 97 -8.14 -15.96 -4.72
CA GLY A 97 -8.28 -15.57 -3.32
C GLY A 97 -7.49 -16.44 -2.33
N THR A 98 -7.49 -16.04 -1.05
CA THR A 98 -6.64 -16.63 0.00
C THR A 98 -7.16 -17.94 0.61
N ASN A 99 -8.35 -18.39 0.23
CA ASN A 99 -8.89 -19.72 0.57
C ASN A 99 -8.64 -20.74 -0.55
N ALA A 100 -7.90 -20.37 -1.60
CA ALA A 100 -7.65 -21.22 -2.75
C ALA A 100 -6.82 -22.45 -2.36
N ILE A 101 -7.22 -23.61 -2.88
CA ILE A 101 -6.52 -24.89 -2.71
C ILE A 101 -6.63 -25.68 -4.02
N GLY A 102 -5.50 -26.14 -4.56
CA GLY A 102 -5.46 -26.89 -5.82
C GLY A 102 -5.59 -28.40 -5.62
N GLN A 103 -5.21 -29.19 -6.62
CA GLN A 103 -5.34 -30.65 -6.60
C GLN A 103 -4.05 -31.36 -6.12
N ASN A 104 -4.20 -32.61 -5.66
CA ASN A 104 -3.10 -33.44 -5.14
C ASN A 104 -2.26 -34.09 -6.26
N GLY A 105 -1.13 -34.71 -5.89
CA GLY A 105 -0.27 -35.44 -6.82
C GLY A 105 0.52 -34.52 -7.75
N GLY A 106 0.84 -34.99 -8.95
CA GLY A 106 1.48 -34.19 -10.02
C GLY A 106 0.68 -32.97 -10.51
N ALA A 107 -0.40 -32.59 -9.82
CA ALA A 107 -1.05 -31.29 -9.99
C ALA A 107 -0.42 -30.18 -9.11
N LEU A 108 0.55 -30.54 -8.27
CA LEU A 108 1.41 -29.68 -7.44
C LEU A 108 0.68 -28.73 -6.48
N GLY A 109 -0.58 -29.03 -6.15
CA GLY A 109 -1.44 -28.10 -5.42
C GLY A 109 -1.77 -26.83 -6.21
N PHE A 110 -1.36 -26.73 -7.48
CA PHE A 110 -1.54 -25.58 -8.37
C PHE A 110 -2.75 -25.73 -9.29
N SER A 111 -3.07 -26.96 -9.70
CA SER A 111 -4.15 -27.14 -10.66
C SER A 111 -5.50 -26.64 -10.16
N GLY A 112 -6.20 -25.88 -11.01
CA GLY A 112 -7.48 -25.27 -10.68
C GLY A 112 -7.44 -23.77 -10.37
N PHE A 113 -6.27 -23.13 -10.35
CA PHE A 113 -6.17 -21.68 -10.21
C PHE A 113 -6.23 -20.98 -11.56
N ASN A 114 -7.28 -20.22 -11.86
CA ASN A 114 -7.43 -19.54 -13.14
C ASN A 114 -8.15 -18.18 -12.99
N PRO A 115 -7.51 -17.07 -13.38
CA PRO A 115 -6.14 -16.96 -13.89
C PRO A 115 -5.06 -17.19 -12.83
N SER A 116 -3.89 -17.62 -13.29
CA SER A 116 -2.70 -17.75 -12.43
C SER A 116 -1.41 -17.84 -13.23
N PHE A 117 -0.30 -17.50 -12.58
CA PHE A 117 1.05 -17.81 -13.01
C PHE A 117 1.73 -18.65 -11.93
N GLY A 118 2.45 -19.69 -12.33
CA GLY A 118 3.15 -20.61 -11.44
C GLY A 118 4.61 -20.77 -11.85
N ILE A 119 5.51 -20.79 -10.86
CA ILE A 119 6.86 -21.30 -10.99
C ILE A 119 6.91 -22.59 -10.19
N GLU A 120 6.91 -23.71 -10.90
CA GLU A 120 6.96 -25.02 -10.27
C GLU A 120 8.39 -25.46 -9.97
N PHE A 121 8.51 -26.26 -8.92
CA PHE A 121 9.69 -26.98 -8.49
C PHE A 121 9.24 -28.42 -8.30
N ASP A 122 9.28 -29.17 -9.39
CA ASP A 122 8.69 -30.50 -9.51
C ASP A 122 9.76 -31.57 -9.24
N THR A 123 9.44 -32.51 -8.34
CA THR A 123 10.32 -33.59 -7.90
C THR A 123 9.88 -34.97 -8.40
N TRP A 124 8.86 -35.03 -9.26
CA TRP A 124 8.31 -36.29 -9.74
C TRP A 124 7.95 -36.26 -11.22
N GLN A 125 8.55 -37.15 -12.00
CA GLN A 125 8.26 -37.20 -13.44
C GLN A 125 6.84 -37.73 -13.76
N ASN A 126 5.96 -36.81 -14.17
CA ASN A 126 4.71 -37.07 -14.88
C ASN A 126 4.90 -36.83 -16.39
N GLY A 127 5.35 -37.86 -17.11
CA GLY A 127 5.68 -37.75 -18.55
C GLY A 127 4.53 -37.26 -19.45
N GLU A 128 3.27 -37.38 -19.02
CA GLU A 128 2.11 -36.79 -19.69
C GLU A 128 2.06 -35.26 -19.69
N TYR A 129 2.73 -34.58 -18.76
CA TYR A 129 2.80 -33.12 -18.63
C TYR A 129 4.06 -32.51 -19.26
N GLY A 130 4.96 -33.35 -19.80
CA GLY A 130 6.19 -32.90 -20.45
C GLY A 130 7.41 -32.83 -19.55
N ASP A 131 7.32 -33.43 -18.35
CA ASP A 131 8.32 -33.37 -17.30
C ASP A 131 9.68 -33.98 -17.70
N LEU A 132 10.73 -33.38 -17.15
CA LEU A 132 12.06 -33.95 -17.20
C LEU A 132 12.16 -35.20 -16.31
N ILE A 133 13.16 -36.04 -16.57
CA ILE A 133 13.45 -37.19 -15.70
C ILE A 133 14.04 -36.72 -14.36
N GLN A 134 14.83 -35.65 -14.39
CA GLN A 134 15.35 -34.98 -13.21
C GLN A 134 14.34 -33.99 -12.65
N ASP A 135 14.47 -33.70 -11.36
CA ASP A 135 13.78 -32.59 -10.71
C ASP A 135 13.98 -31.30 -11.51
N HIS A 136 12.91 -30.55 -11.69
CA HIS A 136 12.87 -29.48 -12.66
C HIS A 136 12.07 -28.27 -12.21
N ILE A 137 12.32 -27.17 -12.90
CA ILE A 137 11.67 -25.88 -12.71
C ILE A 137 11.04 -25.48 -14.04
N GLY A 138 9.78 -25.07 -13.99
CA GLY A 138 9.03 -24.63 -15.16
C GLY A 138 8.15 -23.42 -14.85
N PHE A 139 7.80 -22.68 -15.90
CA PHE A 139 6.81 -21.60 -15.83
C PHE A 139 5.52 -22.09 -16.45
N VAL A 140 4.45 -22.03 -15.68
CA VAL A 140 3.13 -22.52 -16.06
C VAL A 140 2.06 -21.49 -15.73
N SER A 141 0.84 -21.69 -16.24
CA SER A 141 -0.26 -20.74 -16.03
C SER A 141 -1.63 -21.39 -16.00
N ASN A 142 -2.57 -20.64 -15.44
CA ASN A 142 -4.00 -20.95 -15.39
C ASN A 142 -4.30 -22.32 -14.79
N GLY A 143 -3.52 -22.72 -13.79
CA GLY A 143 -3.74 -23.94 -13.02
C GLY A 143 -3.57 -25.19 -13.87
N SER A 144 -2.68 -25.12 -14.85
CA SER A 144 -2.20 -26.27 -15.63
C SER A 144 -0.73 -26.48 -15.29
N VAL A 145 -0.31 -27.73 -15.16
CA VAL A 145 1.10 -28.13 -14.99
C VAL A 145 1.71 -28.63 -16.31
N ASP A 146 0.97 -28.55 -17.41
CA ASP A 146 1.46 -28.97 -18.74
C ASP A 146 2.44 -27.93 -19.29
N HIS A 147 3.66 -28.40 -19.58
CA HIS A 147 4.76 -27.62 -20.16
C HIS A 147 4.55 -27.26 -21.63
N ALA A 148 3.55 -27.85 -22.29
CA ALA A 148 3.18 -27.47 -23.64
C ALA A 148 2.42 -26.13 -23.67
N PRO A 149 2.65 -25.28 -24.69
CA PRO A 149 1.83 -24.10 -24.91
C PRO A 149 0.35 -24.47 -25.12
N PRO A 150 -0.60 -23.62 -24.69
CA PRO A 150 -0.38 -22.23 -24.29
C PRO A 150 -0.11 -22.02 -22.79
N THR A 151 -0.29 -23.05 -21.95
CA THR A 151 -0.15 -22.90 -20.49
C THR A 151 1.28 -23.06 -20.00
N GLY A 152 2.10 -23.83 -20.71
CA GLY A 152 3.55 -23.85 -20.54
C GLY A 152 4.16 -22.58 -21.11
N LEU A 153 4.70 -21.75 -20.22
CA LEU A 153 5.24 -20.43 -20.51
C LEU A 153 6.77 -20.41 -20.59
N GLY A 154 7.43 -21.46 -20.11
CA GLY A 154 8.89 -21.56 -20.12
C GLY A 154 9.41 -22.82 -19.45
N GLY A 155 10.59 -23.29 -19.89
CA GLY A 155 11.15 -24.53 -19.39
C GLY A 155 10.43 -25.78 -19.95
N PRO A 156 10.47 -26.91 -19.22
CA PRO A 156 11.15 -27.09 -17.94
C PRO A 156 12.68 -27.13 -18.13
N VAL A 157 13.41 -26.73 -17.08
CA VAL A 157 14.86 -26.88 -16.96
C VAL A 157 15.17 -27.66 -15.68
N THR A 158 16.30 -28.38 -15.60
CA THR A 158 16.66 -29.07 -14.35
C THR A 158 16.74 -28.08 -13.19
N ALA A 159 16.25 -28.44 -12.00
CA ALA A 159 16.22 -27.52 -10.86
C ALA A 159 17.64 -27.10 -10.46
N ASN A 160 18.51 -28.08 -10.25
CA ASN A 160 19.95 -27.87 -10.16
C ASN A 160 20.61 -27.80 -11.54
N VAL A 161 21.61 -26.92 -11.72
CA VAL A 161 22.39 -26.78 -12.97
C VAL A 161 23.02 -28.09 -13.45
N ASN A 162 23.39 -28.96 -12.50
CA ASN A 162 24.02 -30.25 -12.76
C ASN A 162 23.02 -31.41 -12.78
N GLY A 163 21.72 -31.15 -12.58
CA GLY A 163 20.68 -32.17 -12.45
C GLY A 163 20.77 -33.00 -11.17
N SER A 164 21.42 -32.48 -10.12
CA SER A 164 21.39 -33.08 -8.79
C SER A 164 19.97 -33.07 -8.24
N ASN A 165 19.63 -34.14 -7.52
CA ASN A 165 18.37 -34.25 -6.79
C ASN A 165 18.20 -33.10 -5.79
N ILE A 166 16.98 -32.55 -5.67
CA ILE A 166 16.64 -31.48 -4.70
C ILE A 166 15.92 -32.02 -3.45
N GLU A 167 15.57 -33.30 -3.44
CA GLU A 167 15.02 -33.98 -2.26
C GLU A 167 16.14 -34.53 -1.35
N ASP A 168 17.13 -33.68 -1.06
CA ASP A 168 18.35 -34.03 -0.32
C ASP A 168 18.29 -33.71 1.19
N GLY A 169 17.22 -33.06 1.63
CA GLY A 169 16.96 -32.67 3.01
C GLY A 169 17.47 -31.29 3.38
N GLU A 170 18.19 -30.61 2.48
CA GLU A 170 18.72 -29.28 2.71
C GLU A 170 17.72 -28.20 2.29
N ASP A 171 17.90 -27.01 2.85
CA ASP A 171 17.14 -25.83 2.43
C ASP A 171 17.80 -25.22 1.20
N HIS A 172 17.06 -25.15 0.10
CA HIS A 172 17.52 -24.53 -1.14
C HIS A 172 17.10 -23.07 -1.21
N THR A 173 18.03 -22.20 -1.57
CA THR A 173 17.73 -20.76 -1.65
C THR A 173 17.12 -20.44 -3.01
N VAL A 174 15.98 -19.74 -3.01
CA VAL A 174 15.24 -19.36 -4.21
C VAL A 174 15.11 -17.85 -4.28
N ARG A 175 15.33 -17.29 -5.46
CA ARG A 175 15.08 -15.88 -5.77
C ARG A 175 14.20 -15.75 -7.01
N ILE A 176 13.17 -14.93 -6.94
CA ILE A 176 12.28 -14.64 -8.07
C ILE A 176 12.24 -13.14 -8.33
N THR A 177 12.53 -12.73 -9.56
CA THR A 177 12.50 -11.32 -9.96
C THR A 177 11.47 -11.07 -11.06
N TRP A 178 10.89 -9.87 -11.05
CA TRP A 178 9.98 -9.37 -12.08
C TRP A 178 10.37 -7.97 -12.53
N ASP A 179 10.54 -7.80 -13.83
CA ASP A 179 10.71 -6.49 -14.48
C ASP A 179 9.47 -6.19 -15.36
N PRO A 180 8.58 -5.27 -14.96
CA PRO A 180 7.38 -4.94 -15.72
C PRO A 180 7.65 -4.16 -17.02
N ASN A 181 8.79 -3.48 -17.13
CA ASN A 181 9.14 -2.72 -18.33
C ASN A 181 9.61 -3.65 -19.46
N MET A 182 10.42 -4.65 -19.10
CA MET A 182 10.90 -5.66 -20.04
C MET A 182 9.95 -6.87 -20.14
N GLN A 183 8.99 -6.98 -19.21
CA GLN A 183 8.11 -8.13 -19.02
C GLN A 183 8.87 -9.43 -18.79
N ILE A 184 9.94 -9.38 -18.00
CA ILE A 184 10.80 -10.54 -17.72
C ILE A 184 10.54 -11.01 -16.30
N ILE A 185 10.17 -12.28 -16.15
CA ILE A 185 10.18 -12.99 -14.88
C ILE A 185 11.33 -14.00 -14.89
N ALA A 186 12.08 -14.06 -13.79
CA ALA A 186 13.22 -14.95 -13.65
C ALA A 186 13.21 -15.67 -12.30
N VAL A 187 13.70 -16.91 -12.29
CA VAL A 187 13.91 -17.73 -11.09
C VAL A 187 15.36 -18.18 -11.01
N TYR A 188 15.94 -17.99 -9.84
CA TYR A 188 17.25 -18.47 -9.44
C TYR A 188 17.07 -19.51 -8.35
N PHE A 189 17.87 -20.58 -8.41
CA PHE A 189 17.85 -21.68 -7.47
C PHE A 189 19.28 -22.03 -7.11
N ASP A 190 19.59 -22.08 -5.81
CA ASP A 190 20.95 -22.29 -5.28
C ASP A 190 21.98 -21.41 -5.99
N CYS A 191 21.74 -20.10 -5.95
CA CYS A 191 22.66 -19.06 -6.47
C CYS A 191 22.75 -18.97 -8.00
N GLU A 192 22.11 -19.87 -8.73
CA GLU A 192 22.23 -19.97 -10.18
C GLU A 192 20.94 -19.60 -10.88
N LEU A 193 21.04 -18.82 -11.98
CA LEU A 193 19.88 -18.56 -12.83
C LEU A 193 19.41 -19.87 -13.45
N ARG A 194 18.13 -20.21 -13.24
CA ARG A 194 17.54 -21.43 -13.82
C ARG A 194 16.71 -21.11 -15.05
N LEU A 195 15.75 -20.21 -14.92
CA LEU A 195 14.82 -19.90 -16.00
C LEU A 195 14.47 -18.41 -15.97
N ALA A 196 14.44 -17.79 -17.14
CA ALA A 196 13.98 -16.42 -17.33
C ALA A 196 13.28 -16.32 -18.68
N ASN A 197 12.03 -15.87 -18.68
CA ASN A 197 11.21 -15.76 -19.89
C ASN A 197 10.47 -14.44 -19.92
N GLN A 198 10.22 -13.95 -21.14
CA GLN A 198 9.35 -12.80 -21.35
C GLN A 198 7.89 -13.24 -21.28
N VAL A 199 7.16 -12.77 -20.27
CA VAL A 199 5.75 -13.10 -20.03
C VAL A 199 5.01 -11.82 -19.69
N ASP A 200 3.99 -11.47 -20.47
CA ASP A 200 3.09 -10.37 -20.14
C ASP A 200 2.09 -10.80 -19.06
N LEU A 201 2.52 -10.74 -17.80
CA LEU A 201 1.71 -11.16 -16.65
C LEU A 201 0.40 -10.37 -16.58
N ILE A 202 0.46 -9.04 -16.70
CA ILE A 202 -0.71 -8.17 -16.54
C ILE A 202 -1.76 -8.46 -17.60
N ASN A 203 -1.41 -8.39 -18.89
CA ASN A 203 -2.42 -8.47 -19.95
C ASN A 203 -2.71 -9.89 -20.40
N SER A 204 -1.68 -10.74 -20.51
CA SER A 204 -1.86 -12.10 -21.08
C SER A 204 -2.31 -13.11 -20.04
N ILE A 205 -1.91 -12.98 -18.77
CA ILE A 205 -2.33 -13.88 -17.69
C ILE A 205 -3.51 -13.30 -16.94
N PHE A 206 -3.40 -12.07 -16.43
CA PHE A 206 -4.37 -11.48 -15.53
C PHE A 206 -5.38 -10.53 -16.20
N SER A 207 -5.44 -10.50 -17.54
CA SER A 207 -6.46 -9.75 -18.31
C SER A 207 -6.58 -8.27 -17.93
N GLY A 208 -5.46 -7.63 -17.58
CA GLY A 208 -5.37 -6.23 -17.17
C GLY A 208 -5.38 -6.00 -15.65
N GLN A 209 -5.59 -7.04 -14.84
CA GLN A 209 -5.49 -6.94 -13.39
C GLN A 209 -4.01 -6.86 -12.97
N GLN A 210 -3.66 -5.82 -12.21
CA GLN A 210 -2.29 -5.58 -11.73
C GLN A 210 -2.05 -6.08 -10.30
N TYR A 211 -3.10 -6.10 -9.45
CA TYR A 211 -2.98 -6.54 -8.06
C TYR A 211 -3.34 -8.01 -7.92
N VAL A 212 -2.39 -8.84 -7.49
CA VAL A 212 -2.56 -10.29 -7.39
C VAL A 212 -2.16 -10.82 -6.01
N TYR A 213 -2.83 -11.87 -5.57
CA TYR A 213 -2.36 -12.66 -4.44
C TYR A 213 -1.12 -13.43 -4.85
N TRP A 214 -0.27 -13.69 -3.87
CA TRP A 214 0.89 -14.55 -4.06
C TRP A 214 1.07 -15.50 -2.88
N GLY A 215 1.76 -16.60 -3.13
CA GLY A 215 1.96 -17.63 -2.13
C GLY A 215 2.58 -18.89 -2.68
N PHE A 216 2.42 -19.98 -1.93
CA PHE A 216 3.02 -21.26 -2.26
C PHE A 216 2.01 -22.38 -2.15
N THR A 217 2.14 -23.35 -3.05
CA THR A 217 1.42 -24.61 -2.96
C THR A 217 2.40 -25.78 -2.92
N GLY A 218 1.98 -26.85 -2.27
CA GLY A 218 2.70 -28.12 -2.27
C GLY A 218 1.70 -29.26 -2.22
N SER A 219 2.03 -30.38 -2.84
CA SER A 219 1.20 -31.57 -2.78
C SER A 219 1.98 -32.86 -2.80
N THR A 220 1.30 -33.90 -2.32
CA THR A 220 1.72 -35.30 -2.42
C THR A 220 0.63 -36.14 -3.06
N GLY A 221 1.02 -37.25 -3.67
CA GLY A 221 0.16 -38.20 -4.36
C GLY A 221 0.30 -39.60 -3.78
N GLY A 222 0.64 -40.57 -4.65
CA GLY A 222 1.01 -41.91 -4.21
C GLY A 222 2.38 -41.97 -3.55
N SER A 223 3.31 -41.16 -4.05
CA SER A 223 4.61 -40.82 -3.46
C SER A 223 4.47 -39.53 -2.62
N PHE A 224 5.45 -39.21 -1.78
CA PHE A 224 5.34 -38.09 -0.85
C PHE A 224 6.68 -37.62 -0.31
N ASN A 225 6.77 -36.33 -0.04
CA ASN A 225 7.84 -35.75 0.76
C ASN A 225 7.33 -34.69 1.74
N ASN A 226 8.14 -34.41 2.75
CA ASN A 226 7.92 -33.26 3.61
C ASN A 226 8.37 -31.99 2.88
N GLN A 227 7.44 -31.12 2.53
CA GLN A 227 7.72 -29.91 1.77
C GLN A 227 7.47 -28.68 2.64
N SER A 228 8.43 -27.76 2.66
CA SER A 228 8.31 -26.51 3.41
C SER A 228 8.94 -25.33 2.69
N VAL A 229 8.44 -24.14 3.01
CA VAL A 229 8.96 -22.85 2.56
C VAL A 229 9.21 -21.97 3.78
N CYS A 230 10.35 -21.28 3.81
CA CYS A 230 10.65 -20.24 4.79
C CYS A 230 10.87 -18.92 4.07
N LEU A 231 10.08 -17.93 4.44
CA LEU A 231 10.15 -16.60 3.84
C LEU A 231 11.19 -15.77 4.56
N ALA A 232 11.88 -14.92 3.80
CA ALA A 232 12.69 -13.90 4.40
C ALA A 232 11.79 -12.88 5.16
N PRO A 233 12.01 -12.60 6.46
CA PRO A 233 11.31 -11.50 7.14
C PRO A 233 11.29 -10.18 6.35
N ASN A 234 10.10 -9.58 6.27
CA ASN A 234 9.77 -8.25 5.73
C ASN A 234 10.08 -8.04 4.23
N ILE A 235 9.08 -8.34 3.39
CA ILE A 235 9.13 -8.33 1.91
C ILE A 235 8.81 -6.96 1.25
N ILE A 236 8.44 -5.91 2.00
CA ILE A 236 7.97 -4.63 1.42
C ILE A 236 8.78 -3.42 1.91
N ALA A 237 9.52 -2.79 0.99
CA ALA A 237 10.40 -1.64 1.23
C ALA A 237 9.70 -0.35 1.62
N THR A 238 10.34 0.40 2.53
CA THR A 238 10.33 1.86 2.45
C THR A 238 10.84 2.21 1.05
N GLY A 239 10.03 2.90 0.24
CA GLY A 239 10.41 3.25 -1.14
C GLY A 239 11.75 4.00 -1.23
N PRO A 240 12.27 4.24 -2.45
CA PRO A 240 13.59 4.86 -2.65
C PRO A 240 13.70 6.30 -2.10
N GLU A 241 12.58 6.90 -1.73
CA GLU A 241 12.48 8.26 -1.22
C GLU A 241 11.57 8.32 0.01
N ALA A 242 11.99 9.09 1.01
CA ALA A 242 11.19 9.43 2.17
C ALA A 242 11.20 10.95 2.38
N LEU A 243 10.02 11.56 2.44
CA LEU A 243 9.86 12.99 2.74
C LEU A 243 9.58 13.17 4.22
N ILE A 244 10.43 13.91 4.93
CA ILE A 244 10.23 14.25 6.34
C ILE A 244 10.28 15.75 6.57
N CYS A 245 9.57 16.15 7.61
CA CYS A 245 9.63 17.47 8.20
C CYS A 245 10.99 17.71 8.88
N GLN A 246 11.47 18.96 8.90
CA GLN A 246 12.70 19.30 9.63
C GLN A 246 12.60 18.92 11.12
N GLY A 247 13.58 18.14 11.60
CA GLY A 247 13.58 17.60 12.97
C GLY A 247 12.58 16.45 13.19
N GLY A 248 11.91 16.00 12.14
CA GLY A 248 11.14 14.75 12.13
C GLY A 248 12.03 13.52 12.05
N SER A 249 11.39 12.36 12.12
CA SER A 249 12.03 11.06 12.01
C SER A 249 11.31 10.19 11.00
N VAL A 250 12.05 9.34 10.30
CA VAL A 250 11.49 8.23 9.51
C VAL A 250 12.16 6.92 9.90
N GLU A 251 11.40 5.84 9.83
CA GLU A 251 11.95 4.49 9.96
C GLU A 251 12.41 3.99 8.59
N LEU A 252 13.69 3.63 8.50
CA LEU A 252 14.29 3.01 7.33
C LEU A 252 14.38 1.51 7.58
N ASN A 253 13.93 0.71 6.61
CA ASN A 253 13.89 -0.74 6.71
C ASN A 253 14.56 -1.38 5.50
N VAL A 254 15.46 -2.34 5.74
CA VAL A 254 16.02 -3.22 4.70
C VAL A 254 15.11 -4.42 4.50
N ILE A 255 15.05 -4.91 3.27
CA ILE A 255 14.01 -5.80 2.77
C ILE A 255 14.67 -6.97 2.05
N GLY A 256 14.17 -8.17 2.28
CA GLY A 256 14.59 -9.35 1.50
C GLY A 256 15.99 -9.90 1.81
N ALA A 257 16.61 -9.51 2.94
CA ALA A 257 17.88 -10.06 3.43
C ALA A 257 17.98 -10.16 4.97
N PRO A 258 17.01 -10.80 5.64
CA PRO A 258 16.96 -10.94 7.09
C PRO A 258 18.17 -11.71 7.62
N ASN A 259 18.62 -11.35 8.82
CA ASN A 259 19.81 -11.91 9.47
C ASN A 259 21.13 -11.67 8.72
N SER A 260 21.15 -10.80 7.71
CA SER A 260 22.39 -10.30 7.11
C SER A 260 23.06 -9.26 8.02
N ASP A 261 24.37 -9.12 7.87
CA ASP A 261 25.12 -8.01 8.46
C ASP A 261 24.87 -6.75 7.62
N TYR A 262 24.11 -5.80 8.16
CA TYR A 262 23.83 -4.53 7.50
C TYR A 262 24.87 -3.48 7.85
N TYR A 263 25.16 -2.60 6.90
CA TYR A 263 26.01 -1.44 7.11
C TYR A 263 25.42 -0.22 6.40
N TRP A 264 25.01 0.76 7.19
CA TRP A 264 24.44 2.02 6.70
C TRP A 264 25.50 3.14 6.68
N GLU A 265 25.61 3.83 5.55
CA GLU A 265 26.44 5.01 5.38
C GLU A 265 25.69 6.17 4.70
N PRO A 266 25.79 7.41 5.21
CA PRO A 266 26.49 7.80 6.43
C PRO A 266 25.74 7.32 7.68
N ALA A 267 26.46 6.99 8.76
CA ALA A 267 25.83 6.60 10.03
C ALA A 267 25.21 7.80 10.80
N THR A 268 25.40 9.03 10.31
CA THR A 268 24.93 10.25 10.97
C THR A 268 23.41 10.29 11.00
N PHE A 269 22.86 10.66 12.16
CA PHE A 269 21.41 10.77 12.41
C PHE A 269 20.63 9.46 12.32
N LEU A 270 21.31 8.31 12.25
CA LEU A 270 20.68 6.99 12.40
C LEU A 270 20.75 6.55 13.86
N SER A 271 19.72 5.84 14.32
CA SER A 271 19.68 5.23 15.66
C SER A 271 20.69 4.09 15.82
N ASP A 272 21.01 3.41 14.72
CA ASP A 272 21.99 2.34 14.58
C ASP A 272 22.48 2.36 13.11
N SER A 273 23.71 1.91 12.85
CA SER A 273 24.27 1.76 11.51
C SER A 273 24.32 0.31 11.03
N THR A 274 23.85 -0.65 11.85
CA THR A 274 23.93 -2.09 11.57
C THR A 274 22.59 -2.83 11.69
N GLY A 275 21.52 -2.10 12.04
CA GLY A 275 20.18 -2.67 12.14
C GLY A 275 19.52 -2.84 10.77
N ALA A 276 18.69 -3.89 10.65
CA ALA A 276 17.74 -4.03 9.55
C ALA A 276 16.71 -2.89 9.54
N THR A 277 16.34 -2.43 10.74
CA THR A 277 15.41 -1.31 10.99
C THR A 277 16.16 -0.23 11.75
N VAL A 278 16.22 0.97 11.20
CA VAL A 278 16.91 2.12 11.81
C VAL A 278 16.01 3.35 11.77
N ILE A 279 16.01 4.13 12.84
CA ILE A 279 15.30 5.42 12.89
C ILE A 279 16.28 6.49 12.41
N CYS A 280 15.85 7.29 11.43
CA CYS A 280 16.61 8.34 10.79
C CYS A 280 16.03 9.71 11.16
N THR A 281 16.84 10.62 11.73
CA THR A 281 16.45 11.98 12.14
C THR A 281 17.36 13.08 11.56
N PRO A 282 17.51 13.19 10.24
CA PRO A 282 18.47 14.09 9.60
C PRO A 282 18.04 15.55 9.72
N ASP A 283 19.01 16.45 9.81
CA ASP A 283 18.79 17.90 9.88
C ASP A 283 18.75 18.58 8.50
N SER A 284 19.16 17.84 7.46
CA SER A 284 19.20 18.25 6.06
C SER A 284 19.05 17.02 5.16
N SER A 285 18.54 17.20 3.94
CA SER A 285 18.30 16.09 3.02
C SER A 285 19.56 15.24 2.84
N THR A 286 19.44 13.94 3.11
CA THR A 286 20.57 13.02 3.18
C THR A 286 20.24 11.75 2.41
N THR A 287 21.18 11.30 1.59
CA THR A 287 21.11 9.98 0.95
C THR A 287 21.87 8.98 1.81
N TYR A 288 21.17 7.93 2.21
CA TYR A 288 21.74 6.78 2.90
C TYR A 288 21.94 5.64 1.92
N VAL A 289 23.04 4.93 2.07
CA VAL A 289 23.37 3.69 1.38
C VAL A 289 23.39 2.60 2.43
N VAL A 290 22.66 1.53 2.21
CA VAL A 290 22.76 0.31 3.01
C VAL A 290 23.46 -0.76 2.20
N THR A 291 24.45 -1.40 2.78
CA THR A 291 25.06 -2.60 2.22
C THR A 291 24.77 -3.80 3.08
N TYR A 292 24.47 -4.93 2.46
CA TYR A 292 24.18 -6.19 3.13
C TYR A 292 24.49 -7.35 2.21
N ASP A 293 24.69 -8.53 2.78
CA ASP A 293 24.79 -9.76 2.00
C ASP A 293 23.38 -10.16 1.54
N GLY A 294 23.14 -10.05 0.25
CA GLY A 294 21.92 -10.51 -0.40
C GLY A 294 22.00 -11.98 -0.77
N PHE A 295 21.18 -12.41 -1.74
CA PHE A 295 21.12 -13.78 -2.21
C PHE A 295 22.52 -14.35 -2.49
N CYS A 296 22.87 -15.43 -1.78
CA CYS A 296 24.13 -16.15 -1.90
C CYS A 296 25.40 -15.32 -1.64
N ASP A 297 25.43 -14.61 -0.51
CA ASP A 297 26.57 -13.82 -0.05
C ASP A 297 27.04 -12.77 -1.09
N THR A 298 26.13 -12.37 -1.99
CA THR A 298 26.39 -11.27 -2.91
C THR A 298 26.22 -9.98 -2.13
N GLN A 299 27.28 -9.17 -2.06
CA GLN A 299 27.16 -7.86 -1.44
C GLN A 299 26.23 -6.98 -2.28
N ILE A 300 25.07 -6.67 -1.71
CA ILE A 300 24.10 -5.71 -2.26
C ILE A 300 24.36 -4.35 -1.62
N ALA A 301 24.16 -3.30 -2.42
CA ALA A 301 24.08 -1.94 -1.94
C ALA A 301 22.77 -1.34 -2.47
N ASP A 302 21.98 -0.76 -1.57
CA ASP A 302 20.76 -0.03 -1.92
C ASP A 302 20.80 1.38 -1.33
N THR A 303 20.03 2.29 -1.89
CA THR A 303 20.04 3.70 -1.50
C THR A 303 18.66 4.22 -1.22
N ILE A 304 18.53 5.01 -0.16
CA ILE A 304 17.32 5.79 0.13
C ILE A 304 17.68 7.27 0.26
N HIS A 305 16.93 8.13 -0.42
CA HIS A 305 17.00 9.57 -0.24
C HIS A 305 15.97 10.03 0.79
N VAL A 306 16.44 10.54 1.93
CA VAL A 306 15.59 11.18 2.93
C VAL A 306 15.60 12.67 2.65
N GLU A 307 14.51 13.17 2.07
CA GLU A 307 14.30 14.59 1.82
C GLU A 307 13.81 15.27 3.11
N VAL A 308 14.50 16.33 3.52
CA VAL A 308 14.11 17.18 4.65
C VAL A 308 13.56 18.48 4.10
N ALA A 309 12.26 18.71 4.28
CA ALA A 309 11.58 19.92 3.84
C ALA A 309 10.88 20.63 5.01
N GLU A 310 10.77 21.95 4.90
CA GLU A 310 9.87 22.72 5.76
C GLU A 310 8.41 22.49 5.31
N LEU A 311 7.48 22.48 6.26
CA LEU A 311 6.06 22.44 5.96
C LEU A 311 5.65 23.73 5.26
N GLN A 312 5.01 23.62 4.11
CA GLN A 312 4.47 24.72 3.35
C GLN A 312 3.02 24.43 3.02
N GLY A 313 2.14 25.28 3.51
CA GLY A 313 0.74 25.31 3.19
C GLY A 313 0.45 26.17 1.97
N ASN A 314 -0.71 25.95 1.40
CA ASN A 314 -1.33 26.85 0.44
C ASN A 314 -2.85 26.88 0.71
N ALA A 315 -3.48 28.00 0.38
CA ALA A 315 -4.91 28.23 0.58
C ALA A 315 -5.50 28.88 -0.68
N VAL A 316 -6.63 28.36 -1.16
CA VAL A 316 -7.34 28.87 -2.34
C VAL A 316 -8.81 29.04 -2.01
N ALA A 317 -9.44 30.08 -2.56
CA ALA A 317 -10.88 30.30 -2.45
C ALA A 317 -11.58 29.99 -3.77
N ILE A 318 -12.68 29.26 -3.70
CA ILE A 318 -13.48 28.83 -4.85
C ILE A 318 -14.96 29.23 -4.62
N PRO A 319 -15.63 29.85 -5.60
CA PRO A 319 -15.13 30.22 -6.93
C PRO A 319 -14.36 31.55 -6.96
N SER A 320 -14.37 32.31 -5.87
CA SER A 320 -13.73 33.63 -5.78
C SER A 320 -13.39 33.98 -4.34
N THR A 321 -12.69 35.09 -4.12
CA THR A 321 -12.42 35.67 -2.79
C THR A 321 -13.43 36.76 -2.40
N VAL A 322 -14.55 36.89 -3.12
CA VAL A 322 -15.53 37.98 -2.93
C VAL A 322 -16.93 37.40 -2.70
N LEU A 323 -17.47 37.59 -1.51
CA LEU A 323 -18.88 37.34 -1.22
C LEU A 323 -19.73 38.40 -1.90
N THR A 324 -20.90 38.00 -2.41
CA THR A 324 -21.85 38.90 -3.07
C THR A 324 -23.27 38.53 -2.67
N CYS A 325 -24.26 39.33 -3.04
CA CYS A 325 -25.67 38.98 -2.81
C CYS A 325 -26.13 37.68 -3.49
N LEU A 326 -25.34 37.11 -4.42
CA LEU A 326 -25.63 35.83 -5.08
C LEU A 326 -24.70 34.70 -4.62
N VAL A 327 -23.60 35.04 -3.94
CA VAL A 327 -22.58 34.11 -3.43
C VAL A 327 -22.45 34.38 -1.94
N GLU A 328 -23.33 33.75 -1.17
CA GLU A 328 -23.44 33.93 0.29
C GLU A 328 -22.41 33.10 1.07
N ALA A 329 -21.78 32.12 0.42
CA ALA A 329 -20.70 31.32 1.00
C ALA A 329 -19.65 30.97 -0.05
N ILE A 330 -18.41 30.84 0.40
CA ILE A 330 -17.23 30.47 -0.39
C ILE A 330 -16.60 29.23 0.24
N GLU A 331 -16.11 28.31 -0.59
CA GLU A 331 -15.27 27.21 -0.14
C GLU A 331 -13.80 27.67 -0.18
N ILE A 332 -13.10 27.49 0.93
CA ILE A 332 -11.65 27.66 1.02
C ILE A 332 -11.00 26.29 1.17
N GLU A 333 -10.06 25.99 0.30
CA GLU A 333 -9.35 24.72 0.22
C GLU A 333 -7.90 24.94 0.64
N GLY A 334 -7.44 24.13 1.60
CA GLY A 334 -6.05 24.06 2.02
C GLY A 334 -5.29 22.95 1.31
N SER A 335 -3.98 23.08 1.20
CA SER A 335 -3.10 22.01 0.75
C SER A 335 -1.72 22.14 1.38
N SER A 336 -0.94 21.06 1.43
CA SER A 336 0.48 21.10 1.81
C SER A 336 1.39 20.50 0.76
N ASN A 337 2.68 20.82 0.83
CA ASN A 337 3.74 20.12 0.08
C ASN A 337 3.99 18.68 0.57
N PHE A 338 3.50 18.30 1.75
CA PHE A 338 3.52 16.93 2.23
C PHE A 338 2.28 16.16 1.77
N PRO A 339 2.43 14.91 1.31
CA PRO A 339 1.30 14.11 0.82
C PRO A 339 0.33 13.71 1.94
N ASP A 340 0.87 13.33 3.11
CA ASP A 340 0.11 12.75 4.23
C ASP A 340 0.62 13.26 5.59
N GLY A 341 -0.10 12.91 6.67
CA GLY A 341 0.37 13.15 8.05
C GLY A 341 0.29 14.60 8.54
N ILE A 342 -0.43 15.45 7.82
CA ILE A 342 -0.65 16.86 8.17
C ILE A 342 -2.06 17.08 8.73
N PHE A 343 -2.12 17.78 9.86
CA PHE A 343 -3.33 18.30 10.48
C PHE A 343 -3.58 19.72 9.99
N TYR A 344 -4.83 20.00 9.65
CA TYR A 344 -5.29 21.29 9.15
C TYR A 344 -6.29 21.88 10.14
N SER A 345 -6.12 23.17 10.46
CA SER A 345 -7.02 23.90 11.35
C SER A 345 -7.25 25.30 10.83
N TRP A 346 -8.51 25.63 10.55
CA TRP A 346 -8.93 26.95 10.14
C TRP A 346 -9.39 27.79 11.34
N GLU A 347 -8.92 29.02 11.42
CA GLU A 347 -9.40 30.02 12.37
C GLU A 347 -9.57 31.40 11.72
N THR A 348 -10.34 32.26 12.38
CA THR A 348 -10.56 33.65 11.94
C THR A 348 -10.85 34.53 13.15
N LEU A 349 -10.48 35.82 13.06
CA LEU A 349 -10.76 36.81 14.10
C LEU A 349 -11.90 37.76 13.71
N ASP A 350 -12.12 37.97 12.42
CA ASP A 350 -13.01 38.99 11.86
C ASP A 350 -13.98 38.45 10.79
N GLY A 351 -13.93 37.15 10.48
CA GLY A 351 -14.88 36.45 9.62
C GLY A 351 -15.75 35.42 10.35
N ASN A 352 -16.36 34.51 9.60
CA ASN A 352 -17.13 33.38 10.10
C ASN A 352 -16.83 32.09 9.30
N ILE A 353 -16.63 30.98 10.01
CA ILE A 353 -16.42 29.65 9.42
C ILE A 353 -17.70 28.85 9.67
N ALA A 354 -18.48 28.63 8.61
CA ALA A 354 -19.74 27.89 8.68
C ALA A 354 -19.52 26.39 8.90
N ASN A 355 -18.48 25.82 8.29
CA ASN A 355 -18.08 24.43 8.45
C ASN A 355 -16.58 24.27 8.15
N SER A 356 -15.93 23.28 8.76
CA SER A 356 -14.56 22.88 8.41
C SER A 356 -14.38 21.37 8.53
N MET A 357 -13.68 20.78 7.56
CA MET A 357 -13.37 19.35 7.52
C MET A 357 -12.03 19.12 6.83
N GLY A 358 -11.05 18.61 7.58
CA GLY A 358 -9.70 18.40 7.07
C GLY A 358 -9.14 19.70 6.47
N PRO A 359 -8.62 19.68 5.23
CA PRO A 359 -8.06 20.86 4.60
C PRO A 359 -9.09 21.91 4.18
N ASN A 360 -10.38 21.56 4.09
CA ASN A 360 -11.39 22.42 3.50
C ASN A 360 -12.27 23.10 4.55
N ALA A 361 -12.73 24.31 4.26
CA ALA A 361 -13.71 25.01 5.06
C ALA A 361 -14.70 25.79 4.19
N THR A 362 -15.91 26.01 4.71
CA THR A 362 -16.92 26.89 4.11
C THR A 362 -17.05 28.14 4.95
N VAL A 363 -17.01 29.30 4.31
CA VAL A 363 -17.01 30.61 4.96
C VAL A 363 -18.06 31.53 4.34
N ASP A 364 -18.72 32.32 5.16
CA ASP A 364 -19.92 33.11 4.79
C ASP A 364 -19.87 34.56 5.30
N ALA A 365 -18.69 35.04 5.71
CA ALA A 365 -18.46 36.44 6.05
C ALA A 365 -17.11 36.92 5.48
N ALA A 366 -16.99 38.23 5.22
CA ALA A 366 -15.69 38.82 4.91
C ALA A 366 -14.80 38.76 6.15
N GLY A 367 -13.50 38.57 5.94
CA GLY A 367 -12.51 38.48 7.01
C GLY A 367 -11.20 37.86 6.53
N ILE A 368 -10.23 37.82 7.43
CA ILE A 368 -8.98 37.10 7.27
C ILE A 368 -9.14 35.72 7.90
N TYR A 369 -8.89 34.70 7.09
CA TYR A 369 -8.91 33.31 7.50
C TYR A 369 -7.47 32.80 7.54
N LEU A 370 -7.10 32.20 8.66
CA LEU A 370 -5.78 31.62 8.90
C LEU A 370 -5.91 30.10 8.89
N LEU A 371 -5.20 29.46 7.96
CA LEU A 371 -4.98 28.03 7.94
C LEU A 371 -3.71 27.73 8.71
N ASN A 372 -3.84 27.04 9.84
CA ASN A 372 -2.72 26.47 10.56
C ASN A 372 -2.54 25.01 10.12
N LEU A 373 -1.31 24.67 9.73
CA LEU A 373 -0.89 23.32 9.38
C LEU A 373 0.09 22.83 10.43
N SER A 374 -0.02 21.57 10.84
CA SER A 374 0.97 20.93 11.70
C SER A 374 1.10 19.45 11.39
N ASN A 375 2.32 18.89 11.46
CA ASN A 375 2.47 17.44 11.44
C ASN A 375 1.94 16.80 12.75
N THR A 376 1.84 15.47 12.77
CA THR A 376 1.30 14.69 13.91
C THR A 376 1.97 14.99 15.25
N ASP A 377 3.29 15.18 15.25
CA ASP A 377 4.06 15.40 16.47
C ASP A 377 4.21 16.88 16.82
N GLY A 378 3.66 17.78 15.99
CA GLY A 378 3.74 19.24 16.15
C GLY A 378 5.14 19.83 16.00
N SER A 379 6.12 19.06 15.50
CA SER A 379 7.49 19.51 15.28
C SER A 379 7.63 20.43 14.06
N CYS A 380 6.71 20.35 13.10
CA CYS A 380 6.66 21.23 11.95
C CYS A 380 5.27 21.84 11.82
N THR A 381 5.25 23.16 11.67
CA THR A 381 4.04 23.96 11.55
C THR A 381 4.20 24.99 10.46
N ASP A 382 3.12 25.30 9.76
CA ASP A 382 3.04 26.45 8.87
C ASP A 382 1.70 27.16 9.07
N SER A 383 1.62 28.41 8.65
CA SER A 383 0.41 29.21 8.73
C SER A 383 0.20 30.04 7.47
N VAL A 384 -0.95 29.88 6.82
CA VAL A 384 -1.28 30.57 5.57
C VAL A 384 -2.51 31.44 5.76
N GLN A 385 -2.45 32.67 5.28
CA GLN A 385 -3.59 33.58 5.33
C GLN A 385 -4.29 33.67 3.97
N ILE A 386 -5.62 33.67 4.00
CA ILE A 386 -6.47 34.03 2.86
C ILE A 386 -7.47 35.09 3.29
N GLN A 387 -7.62 36.12 2.45
CA GLN A 387 -8.55 37.21 2.71
C GLN A 387 -9.81 37.03 1.86
N ILE A 388 -10.97 36.96 2.52
CA ILE A 388 -12.28 37.03 1.88
C ILE A 388 -12.81 38.44 2.07
N THR A 389 -13.26 39.03 0.97
CA THR A 389 -13.90 40.35 0.95
C THR A 389 -15.37 40.20 0.62
N GLU A 390 -16.15 41.23 0.83
CA GLU A 390 -17.56 41.25 0.49
C GLU A 390 -17.86 42.45 -0.39
N ASN A 391 -18.70 42.24 -1.41
CA ASN A 391 -19.30 43.26 -2.24
C ASN A 391 -20.81 43.03 -2.31
N ILE A 392 -21.50 43.60 -1.33
CA ILE A 392 -22.97 43.58 -1.19
C ILE A 392 -23.60 44.92 -1.56
N GLU A 393 -22.95 45.71 -2.42
CA GLU A 393 -23.54 46.96 -2.88
C GLU A 393 -24.84 46.67 -3.62
N ILE A 394 -25.95 47.08 -3.01
CA ILE A 394 -27.26 47.05 -3.62
C ILE A 394 -27.44 48.31 -4.47
N PHE A 395 -27.65 48.11 -5.77
CA PHE A 395 -28.02 49.18 -6.67
C PHE A 395 -29.51 49.49 -6.52
N GLU A 396 -29.86 50.37 -5.57
CA GLU A 396 -31.23 50.87 -5.45
C GLU A 396 -31.61 51.64 -6.71
N SER A 397 -32.73 51.25 -7.33
CA SER A 397 -33.34 51.99 -8.42
C SER A 397 -34.74 52.44 -8.04
N VAL A 398 -35.04 53.70 -8.30
CA VAL A 398 -36.35 54.30 -8.09
C VAL A 398 -36.87 54.76 -9.44
N ILE A 399 -38.04 54.24 -9.81
CA ILE A 399 -38.81 54.77 -10.94
C ILE A 399 -39.85 55.73 -10.38
N SER A 400 -39.84 56.96 -10.89
CA SER A 400 -40.86 57.96 -10.61
C SER A 400 -41.57 58.34 -11.90
N ALA A 401 -42.84 58.71 -11.79
CA ALA A 401 -43.65 59.18 -12.90
C ALA A 401 -44.16 60.59 -12.60
N SER A 402 -44.18 61.47 -13.61
CA SER A 402 -44.70 62.85 -13.45
C SER A 402 -46.21 62.90 -13.16
N ALA A 403 -46.93 61.82 -13.45
CA ALA A 403 -48.32 61.57 -13.07
C ALA A 403 -48.61 60.06 -13.08
N THR A 404 -49.69 59.62 -12.45
CA THR A 404 -50.10 58.20 -12.41
C THR A 404 -51.19 57.84 -13.42
N THR A 405 -51.85 58.83 -14.03
CA THR A 405 -52.95 58.64 -14.99
C THR A 405 -52.96 59.74 -16.05
N PHE A 406 -53.35 59.38 -17.27
CA PHE A 406 -53.64 60.35 -18.32
C PHE A 406 -54.98 61.02 -18.06
N THR A 407 -55.05 62.34 -18.26
CA THR A 407 -56.28 63.13 -18.14
C THR A 407 -56.39 64.10 -19.31
N CYS A 408 -57.52 64.79 -19.45
CA CYS A 408 -57.65 65.85 -20.47
C CYS A 408 -56.65 67.01 -20.28
N ALA A 409 -56.02 67.12 -19.11
CA ALA A 409 -54.99 68.11 -18.79
C ALA A 409 -53.56 67.53 -18.71
N VAL A 410 -53.41 66.20 -18.86
CA VAL A 410 -52.12 65.49 -18.83
C VAL A 410 -52.10 64.51 -19.99
N ASP A 411 -51.49 64.92 -21.11
CA ASP A 411 -51.39 64.16 -22.36
C ASP A 411 -50.08 63.37 -22.50
N SER A 412 -49.14 63.56 -21.58
CA SER A 412 -47.85 62.87 -21.50
C SER A 412 -47.45 62.58 -20.04
N ILE A 413 -46.81 61.43 -19.80
CA ILE A 413 -46.24 61.07 -18.50
C ILE A 413 -44.75 60.82 -18.71
N SER A 414 -43.91 61.58 -18.02
CA SER A 414 -42.47 61.36 -18.01
C SER A 414 -42.13 60.32 -16.94
N LEU A 415 -41.44 59.26 -17.33
CA LEU A 415 -40.83 58.30 -16.42
C LEU A 415 -39.37 58.69 -16.19
N THR A 416 -38.97 58.76 -14.93
CA THR A 416 -37.59 59.03 -14.54
C THR A 416 -37.12 57.87 -13.67
N ALA A 417 -36.09 57.15 -14.13
CA ALA A 417 -35.34 56.24 -13.29
C ALA A 417 -34.17 56.99 -12.66
N ALA A 418 -33.96 56.77 -11.37
CA ALA A 418 -32.78 57.18 -10.65
C ALA A 418 -32.15 55.92 -10.02
N ALA A 419 -30.84 55.79 -10.14
CA ALA A 419 -30.03 54.77 -9.47
C ALA A 419 -28.63 55.37 -9.22
N ASN A 420 -27.73 54.58 -8.65
CA ASN A 420 -26.35 54.97 -8.43
C ASN A 420 -25.59 55.22 -9.77
N THR A 421 -24.42 55.86 -9.67
CA THR A 421 -23.66 56.40 -10.82
C THR A 421 -23.13 55.35 -11.81
N GLU A 422 -23.15 54.07 -11.46
CA GLU A 422 -22.66 52.97 -12.30
C GLU A 422 -23.78 52.12 -12.92
N ALA A 423 -25.05 52.46 -12.66
CA ALA A 423 -26.17 51.74 -13.22
C ALA A 423 -26.42 52.08 -14.69
N GLU A 424 -26.57 51.05 -15.54
CA GLU A 424 -27.12 51.18 -16.88
C GLU A 424 -28.63 50.93 -16.87
N PHE A 425 -29.40 51.83 -17.49
CA PHE A 425 -30.85 51.68 -17.60
C PHE A 425 -31.25 51.18 -18.98
N ILE A 426 -31.94 50.04 -19.02
CA ILE A 426 -32.58 49.53 -20.24
C ILE A 426 -34.09 49.69 -20.07
N TRP A 427 -34.68 50.59 -20.87
CA TRP A 427 -36.13 50.77 -20.90
C TRP A 427 -36.73 49.91 -22.02
N SER A 428 -37.76 49.14 -21.69
CA SER A 428 -38.60 48.46 -22.68
C SER A 428 -40.07 48.79 -22.41
N GLY A 429 -40.83 48.98 -23.48
CA GLY A 429 -42.26 49.25 -23.45
C GLY A 429 -43.01 48.34 -24.43
N PRO A 430 -44.35 48.33 -24.40
CA PRO A 430 -45.16 47.59 -25.36
C PRO A 430 -44.95 48.04 -26.80
#